data_AF-A0A8C4RWL0-F1
#
_entry.id   AF-A0A8C4RWL0-F1
#
_cell.length_a   1.000
_cell.length_b   1.000
_cell.length_c   1.000
_cell.angle_alpha   90.00
_cell.angle_beta   90.00
_cell.angle_gamma   90.00
#
_symmetry.space_group_name_H-M   'P 1'
#
loop_
_entity.id
_entity.type
_entity.pdbx_description
1 polymer ?
#
loop_
_entity_poly.entity_id
_entity_poly.type
_entity_poly.pdbx_seq_one_letter_code
_entity_poly.pdbx_strand_id
1 'polypeptide(L)'
;MNLYQFLQLYKDIKSQAAEVLNIRSADQGISTEMASESSCQASMLMGRVKQMTDEEECCICMDGRADLILPCAHSFCQMCIDKWSDRHRSCPICRLQVTSANESWVMSNAPTEEDIATYVLNLTDQTGNPHQP
;
A
#
# COMPACT_ATOMS: atom_id res chain seq x y z
N MET A 1 2.23 1.38 -8.65
CA MET A 1 1.86 2.79 -8.54
C MET A 1 2.66 3.55 -9.59
N ASN A 2 2.05 4.35 -10.47
CA ASN A 2 2.79 5.05 -11.53
C ASN A 2 3.62 6.22 -10.97
N LEU A 3 4.62 6.71 -11.71
CA LEU A 3 5.53 7.77 -11.23
C LEU A 3 4.78 9.05 -10.82
N TYR A 4 3.74 9.42 -11.56
CA TYR A 4 2.93 10.60 -11.26
C TYR A 4 2.16 10.44 -9.95
N GLN A 5 1.51 9.29 -9.75
CA GLN A 5 0.83 8.91 -8.53
C GLN A 5 1.81 8.88 -7.34
N PHE A 6 2.99 8.28 -7.52
CA PHE A 6 4.01 8.27 -6.47
C PHE A 6 4.42 9.68 -6.06
N LEU A 7 4.67 10.57 -7.02
CA LEU A 7 5.02 11.96 -6.74
C LEU A 7 3.87 12.72 -6.06
N GLN A 8 2.63 12.45 -6.44
CA GLN A 8 1.45 13.04 -5.82
C GLN A 8 1.32 12.59 -4.37
N LEU A 9 1.43 11.28 -4.12
CA LEU A 9 1.38 10.70 -2.79
C LEU A 9 2.52 11.23 -1.90
N TYR A 10 3.74 11.29 -2.43
CA TYR A 10 4.89 11.81 -1.70
C TYR A 10 4.71 13.28 -1.29
N LYS A 11 4.17 14.12 -2.18
CA LYS A 11 3.84 15.52 -1.87
C LYS A 11 2.77 15.62 -0.79
N ASP A 12 1.72 14.81 -0.89
CA ASP A 12 0.63 14.78 0.08
C ASP A 12 1.14 14.36 1.47
N ILE A 13 1.90 13.26 1.55
CA ILE A 13 2.51 12.78 2.80
C ILE A 13 3.43 13.84 3.40
N LYS A 14 4.28 14.47 2.58
CA LYS A 14 5.22 15.50 3.05
C LYS A 14 4.51 16.75 3.57
N SER A 15 3.43 17.18 2.92
CA SER A 15 2.62 18.32 3.36
C SER A 15 1.94 18.04 4.70
N GLN A 16 1.34 16.86 4.85
CA GLN A 16 0.64 16.49 6.08
C GLN A 16 1.60 16.24 7.25
N ALA A 17 2.78 15.65 7.00
CA ALA A 17 3.82 15.53 8.02
C ALA A 17 4.29 16.90 8.53
N ALA A 18 4.41 17.89 7.64
CA ALA A 18 4.75 19.26 8.04
C ALA A 18 3.65 19.93 8.89
N GLU A 19 2.39 19.65 8.59
CA GLU A 19 1.23 20.13 9.36
C GLU A 19 1.19 19.53 10.77
N VAL A 20 1.42 18.21 10.91
CA VAL A 20 1.50 17.52 12.20
C VAL A 20 2.67 18.02 13.06
N LEU A 21 3.80 18.38 12.45
CA LEU A 21 4.94 18.95 13.16
C LEU A 21 4.68 20.39 13.63
N ASN A 22 3.91 21.18 12.88
CA ASN A 22 3.53 22.53 13.28
C ASN A 22 2.53 22.56 14.44
N ILE A 23 1.66 21.55 14.56
CA ILE A 23 0.73 21.42 15.70
C ILE A 23 1.49 21.28 17.03
N ARG A 24 2.70 20.67 17.03
CA ARG A 24 3.53 20.51 18.24
C ARG A 24 4.20 21.80 18.72
N SER A 25 4.25 22.85 17.89
CA SER A 25 4.89 24.13 18.22
C SER A 25 3.93 25.15 18.85
N ALA A 26 2.63 24.82 18.93
CA ALA A 26 1.58 25.72 19.43
C ALA A 26 1.06 25.36 20.84
N ASP A 27 1.81 24.58 21.63
CA ASP A 27 1.48 24.33 23.04
C ASP A 27 1.93 25.50 23.94
N GLN A 28 1.32 26.66 23.74
CA GLN A 28 1.05 27.61 24.82
C GLN A 28 -0.42 28.00 24.78
N GLY A 29 -1.23 27.11 25.35
CA GLY A 29 -2.44 27.41 26.12
C GLY A 29 -3.53 28.24 25.46
N ILE A 30 -4.55 27.56 24.93
CA ILE A 30 -5.95 28.02 24.99
C ILE A 30 -6.85 26.78 25.12
N SER A 31 -7.64 26.76 26.19
CA SER A 31 -8.74 25.83 26.44
C SER A 31 -9.85 26.03 25.40
N THR A 32 -10.83 25.12 25.45
CA THR A 32 -12.16 25.18 24.81
C THR A 32 -12.25 24.70 23.36
N GLU A 33 -12.77 23.47 23.26
CA GLU A 33 -13.78 22.96 22.30
C GLU A 33 -13.38 22.86 20.83
N MET A 34 -13.19 21.62 20.38
CA MET A 34 -13.76 20.99 19.17
C MET A 34 -12.99 19.70 18.86
N ALA A 35 -13.20 18.69 19.71
CA ALA A 35 -12.83 17.32 19.38
C ALA A 35 -13.90 16.72 18.45
N SER A 36 -13.91 17.12 17.17
CA SER A 36 -14.71 16.43 16.15
C SER A 36 -14.16 16.52 14.72
N GLU A 37 -13.17 17.37 14.44
CA GLU A 37 -12.56 17.44 13.10
C GLU A 37 -11.14 16.85 13.01
N SER A 38 -10.59 16.35 14.12
CA SER A 38 -9.47 15.39 14.09
C SER A 38 -9.94 13.97 13.76
N SER A 39 -11.02 13.85 12.98
CA SER A 39 -11.50 12.60 12.42
C SER A 39 -10.40 12.07 11.50
N CYS A 40 -9.64 11.12 12.03
CA CYS A 40 -8.72 10.21 11.35
C CYS A 40 -8.18 10.70 9.99
N GLN A 41 -7.27 11.69 10.01
CA GLN A 41 -6.47 12.05 8.81
C GLN A 41 -5.86 10.80 8.13
N ALA A 42 -5.54 9.77 8.93
CA ALA A 42 -5.13 8.45 8.49
C ALA A 42 -6.15 7.73 7.58
N SER A 43 -7.46 7.84 7.85
CA SER A 43 -8.51 7.21 7.04
C SER A 43 -8.67 7.90 5.69
N MET A 44 -8.57 9.23 5.64
CA MET A 44 -8.59 9.97 4.37
C MET A 44 -7.34 9.69 3.52
N LEU A 45 -6.17 9.57 4.14
CA LEU A 45 -4.92 9.16 3.49
C LEU A 45 -5.03 7.77 2.87
N MET A 46 -5.48 6.78 3.64
CA MET A 46 -5.65 5.41 3.15
C MET A 46 -6.67 5.33 2.01
N GLY A 47 -7.75 6.11 2.08
CA GLY A 47 -8.73 6.21 0.98
C GLY A 47 -8.13 6.72 -0.33
N ARG A 48 -7.28 7.75 -0.28
CA ARG A 48 -6.58 8.26 -1.47
C ARG A 48 -5.53 7.29 -2.01
N VAL A 49 -4.75 6.66 -1.12
CA VAL A 49 -3.77 5.64 -1.52
C VAL A 49 -4.46 4.49 -2.24
N LYS A 50 -5.59 3.99 -1.70
CA LYS A 50 -6.38 2.92 -2.32
C LYS A 50 -6.82 3.26 -3.75
N GLN A 51 -7.35 4.47 -3.97
CA GLN A 51 -7.74 4.93 -5.31
C GLN A 51 -6.58 4.98 -6.30
N MET A 52 -5.34 5.18 -5.82
CA MET A 52 -4.16 5.25 -6.68
C MET A 52 -3.57 3.88 -7.02
N THR A 53 -3.94 2.83 -6.28
CA THR A 53 -3.39 1.47 -6.41
C THR A 53 -4.38 0.45 -6.94
N ASP A 54 -5.67 0.78 -7.04
CA ASP A 54 -6.73 -0.21 -7.19
C ASP A 54 -6.60 -1.05 -8.48
N GLU A 55 -6.00 -0.53 -9.55
CA GLU A 55 -6.03 -1.18 -10.87
C GLU A 55 -4.77 -0.89 -11.70
N GLU A 56 -3.61 -1.42 -11.29
CA GLU A 56 -2.49 -1.51 -12.23
C GLU A 56 -2.61 -2.76 -13.09
N GLU A 57 -3.03 -2.55 -14.34
CA GLU A 57 -2.97 -3.55 -15.38
C GLU A 57 -1.52 -3.77 -15.83
N CYS A 58 -1.15 -5.02 -16.10
CA CYS A 58 0.18 -5.35 -16.59
C CYS A 58 0.43 -4.72 -17.95
N CYS A 59 1.46 -3.88 -18.05
CA CYS A 59 1.81 -3.16 -19.29
C CYS A 59 2.31 -4.06 -20.44
N ILE A 60 2.53 -5.36 -20.19
CA ILE A 60 2.97 -6.33 -21.21
C ILE A 60 1.77 -7.01 -21.87
N CYS A 61 0.82 -7.52 -21.08
CA CYS A 61 -0.35 -8.24 -21.62
C CYS A 61 -1.62 -7.40 -21.71
N MET A 62 -1.70 -6.26 -21.02
CA MET A 62 -2.90 -5.40 -20.96
C MET A 62 -4.15 -6.21 -20.56
N ASP A 63 -4.01 -7.06 -19.54
CA ASP A 63 -5.09 -7.94 -19.06
C ASP A 63 -4.88 -8.33 -17.59
N GLY A 64 -3.75 -8.98 -17.29
CA GLY A 64 -3.43 -9.43 -15.93
C GLY A 64 -3.13 -8.28 -14.96
N ARG A 65 -3.44 -8.48 -13.68
CA ARG A 65 -3.05 -7.54 -12.59
C ARG A 65 -1.52 -7.46 -12.45
N ALA A 66 -0.99 -6.26 -12.25
CA ALA A 66 0.43 -6.01 -12.03
C ALA A 66 0.82 -6.24 -10.55
N ASP A 67 0.84 -7.51 -10.14
CA ASP A 67 0.99 -7.96 -8.76
C ASP A 67 2.43 -8.32 -8.36
N LEU A 68 3.37 -8.41 -9.31
CA LEU A 68 4.78 -8.66 -9.04
C LEU A 68 5.62 -7.41 -9.26
N ILE A 69 6.34 -6.97 -8.24
CA ILE A 69 7.25 -5.82 -8.27
C ILE A 69 8.70 -6.30 -8.30
N LEU A 70 9.44 -5.89 -9.34
CA LEU A 70 10.88 -6.13 -9.45
C LEU A 70 11.70 -5.17 -8.55
N PRO A 71 12.98 -5.45 -8.25
CA PRO A 71 13.82 -4.60 -7.38
C PRO A 71 13.95 -3.13 -7.85
N CYS A 72 13.77 -2.90 -9.15
CA CYS A 72 13.71 -1.57 -9.76
C CYS A 72 12.36 -0.84 -9.58
N ALA A 73 11.44 -1.38 -8.77
CA ALA A 73 10.09 -0.88 -8.50
C ALA A 73 9.09 -0.89 -9.68
N HIS A 74 9.40 -1.57 -10.78
CA HIS A 74 8.44 -1.78 -11.87
C HIS A 74 7.57 -3.02 -11.61
N SER A 75 6.26 -2.88 -11.85
CA SER A 75 5.24 -3.90 -11.61
C SER A 75 4.75 -4.57 -12.91
N PHE A 76 4.47 -5.86 -12.84
CA PHE A 76 3.95 -6.69 -13.95
C PHE A 76 3.13 -7.86 -13.37
N CYS A 77 2.37 -8.57 -14.20
CA CYS A 77 1.76 -9.82 -13.75
C CYS A 77 2.81 -10.94 -13.69
N GLN A 78 2.64 -11.87 -12.75
CA GLN A 78 3.52 -13.03 -12.59
C GLN A 78 3.79 -13.75 -13.92
N MET A 79 2.73 -14.07 -14.68
CA MET A 79 2.85 -14.82 -15.94
C MET A 79 3.75 -14.15 -16.98
N CYS A 80 3.70 -12.82 -17.08
CA CYS A 80 4.53 -12.09 -18.04
C CYS A 80 5.99 -12.06 -17.61
N ILE A 81 6.26 -11.93 -16.32
CA ILE A 81 7.63 -11.90 -15.80
C ILE A 81 8.27 -13.29 -15.82
N ASP A 82 7.52 -14.34 -15.53
CA ASP A 82 8.02 -15.71 -15.65
C ASP A 82 8.51 -15.99 -17.08
N LYS A 83 7.65 -15.74 -18.08
CA LYS A 83 8.00 -15.90 -19.52
C LYS A 83 9.19 -15.04 -19.95
N TRP A 84 9.31 -13.84 -19.40
CA TRP A 84 10.43 -12.96 -19.71
C TRP A 84 11.74 -13.47 -19.10
N SER A 85 11.66 -13.97 -17.86
CA SER A 85 12.79 -14.47 -17.07
C SER A 85 13.45 -15.72 -17.66
N ASP A 86 12.70 -16.50 -18.46
CA ASP A 86 13.23 -17.66 -19.21
C ASP A 86 14.40 -17.28 -20.13
N ARG A 87 14.41 -16.05 -20.64
CA ARG A 87 15.43 -15.57 -21.60
C ARG A 87 16.22 -14.37 -21.11
N HIS A 88 15.67 -13.58 -20.18
CA HIS A 88 16.26 -12.32 -19.76
C HIS A 88 16.19 -12.16 -18.24
N ARG A 89 17.33 -11.95 -17.60
CA ARG A 89 17.40 -11.59 -16.17
C ARG A 89 17.42 -10.08 -15.95
N SER A 90 16.50 -9.35 -16.60
CA SER A 90 16.45 -7.88 -16.54
C SER A 90 15.03 -7.35 -16.55
N CYS A 91 14.80 -6.17 -15.98
CA CYS A 91 13.50 -5.52 -16.08
C CYS A 91 13.13 -5.21 -17.56
N PRO A 92 11.90 -5.53 -18.02
CA PRO A 92 11.41 -5.16 -19.35
C PRO A 92 11.40 -3.65 -19.63
N ILE A 93 11.25 -2.82 -18.59
CA ILE A 93 11.16 -1.36 -18.72
C ILE A 93 12.54 -0.70 -18.67
N CYS A 94 13.28 -0.90 -17.57
CA CYS A 94 14.53 -0.16 -17.33
C CYS A 94 15.81 -0.97 -17.60
N ARG A 95 15.70 -2.26 -17.96
CA ARG A 95 16.81 -3.17 -18.25
C ARG A 95 17.79 -3.40 -17.08
N LEU A 96 17.46 -2.96 -15.86
CA LEU A 96 18.23 -3.28 -14.67
C LEU A 96 18.26 -4.80 -14.48
N GLN A 97 19.44 -5.36 -14.21
CA GLN A 97 19.58 -6.79 -13.96
C GLN A 97 18.91 -7.19 -12.64
N VAL A 98 18.20 -8.32 -12.67
CA VAL A 98 17.56 -8.93 -11.50
C VAL A 98 18.51 -10.03 -11.02
N THR A 99 19.33 -9.72 -10.01
CA THR A 99 20.44 -10.58 -9.57
C THR A 99 20.01 -11.69 -8.61
N SER A 100 18.90 -11.52 -7.90
CA SER A 100 18.39 -12.50 -6.93
C SER A 100 16.88 -12.70 -7.09
N ALA A 101 16.42 -13.95 -7.13
CA ALA A 101 15.00 -14.29 -7.22
C ALA A 101 14.21 -13.94 -5.94
N ASN A 102 14.89 -13.67 -4.83
CA ASN A 102 14.30 -13.35 -3.53
C ASN A 102 14.07 -11.84 -3.30
N GLU A 103 14.34 -11.00 -4.31
CA GLU A 103 14.16 -9.54 -4.20
C GLU A 103 12.88 -9.03 -4.89
N SER A 104 12.07 -9.92 -5.46
CA SER A 104 10.75 -9.56 -6.00
C SER A 104 9.68 -9.62 -4.92
N TRP A 105 8.86 -8.58 -4.85
CA TRP A 105 7.74 -8.49 -3.91
C TRP A 105 6.44 -8.84 -4.64
N VAL A 106 5.67 -9.78 -4.08
CA VAL A 106 4.31 -10.08 -4.55
C VAL A 106 3.34 -9.26 -3.70
N MET A 107 2.53 -8.42 -4.34
CA MET A 107 1.43 -7.74 -3.66
C MET A 107 0.29 -8.73 -3.47
N SER A 108 -0.01 -9.07 -2.21
CA SER A 108 -1.21 -9.81 -1.88
C SER A 108 -2.45 -9.00 -2.26
N ASN A 109 -3.51 -9.70 -2.67
CA ASN A 109 -4.81 -9.07 -2.88
C ASN A 109 -5.26 -8.36 -1.61
N ALA A 110 -5.93 -7.21 -1.77
CA ALA A 110 -6.62 -6.59 -0.66
C ALA A 110 -7.67 -7.59 -0.13
N PRO A 111 -7.74 -7.81 1.20
CA PRO A 111 -8.76 -8.66 1.79
C PRO A 111 -10.14 -8.10 1.45
N THR A 112 -11.10 -8.98 1.16
CA THR A 112 -12.48 -8.56 0.88
C THR A 112 -13.17 -8.07 2.16
N GLU A 113 -14.33 -7.43 2.03
CA GLU A 113 -15.12 -7.04 3.20
C GLU A 113 -15.49 -8.25 4.07
N GLU A 114 -15.74 -9.41 3.43
CA GLU A 114 -16.00 -10.67 4.12
C GLU A 114 -14.76 -11.20 4.86
N ASP A 115 -13.57 -11.11 4.27
CA ASP A 115 -12.32 -11.48 4.93
C ASP A 115 -12.09 -10.63 6.19
N ILE A 116 -12.31 -9.31 6.07
CA ILE A 116 -12.19 -8.36 7.18
C ILE A 116 -13.23 -8.66 8.26
N ALA A 117 -14.49 -8.85 7.88
CA ALA A 117 -15.58 -9.14 8.81
C ALA A 117 -15.32 -10.45 9.57
N THR A 118 -14.89 -11.50 8.88
CA THR A 118 -14.55 -12.80 9.47
C THR A 118 -13.42 -12.66 10.48
N TYR A 119 -12.37 -11.90 10.13
CA TYR A 119 -11.25 -11.65 11.03
C TYR A 119 -11.71 -10.93 12.31
N VAL A 120 -12.54 -9.88 12.18
CA VAL A 120 -13.05 -9.12 13.33
C VAL A 120 -13.92 -9.99 14.24
N LEU A 121 -14.80 -10.82 13.68
CA LEU A 121 -15.65 -11.73 14.45
C LEU A 121 -14.82 -12.77 15.22
N ASN A 122 -13.80 -13.34 14.58
CA ASN A 122 -12.88 -14.28 15.23
C ASN A 122 -12.09 -13.66 16.39
N LEU A 123 -11.82 -12.34 16.35
CA LEU A 123 -11.18 -11.64 17.46
C LEU A 123 -12.13 -11.49 18.66
N THR A 124 -13.41 -11.21 18.41
CA THR A 124 -14.41 -11.07 19.48
C THR A 124 -14.76 -12.41 20.14
N ASP A 125 -14.66 -13.51 19.39
CA ASP A 125 -14.90 -14.86 19.92
C ASP A 125 -13.76 -15.36 20.82
N GLN A 126 -12.52 -14.93 20.54
CA GLN A 126 -11.34 -15.31 21.34
C GLN A 126 -11.21 -14.55 22.66
N THR A 127 -11.89 -13.41 22.83
CA THR A 127 -11.99 -12.73 24.14
C THR A 127 -12.85 -13.48 25.18
N GLY A 128 -13.49 -14.60 24.80
CA GLY A 128 -14.39 -15.37 25.66
C GLY A 128 -13.87 -16.70 26.22
N ASN A 129 -12.71 -17.21 25.80
CA ASN A 129 -12.21 -18.50 26.28
C ASN A 129 -10.75 -18.40 26.77
N PRO A 130 -10.50 -18.29 28.09
CA PRO A 130 -9.15 -18.45 28.60
C PRO A 130 -8.70 -19.87 28.23
N HIS A 131 -7.51 -19.97 27.64
CA HIS A 131 -6.85 -21.24 27.32
C HIS A 131 -7.03 -22.22 28.50
N GLN A 132 -7.83 -23.26 28.28
CA GLN A 132 -7.99 -24.34 29.25
C GLN A 132 -6.69 -25.18 29.21
N PRO A 133 -6.13 -25.54 30.38
CA PRO A 133 -4.78 -26.09 30.51
C PRO A 133 -4.59 -27.48 29.90
#